data_AF-A0ABD3QGB6-F1
#
_entry.id   AF-A0ABD3QGB6-F1
#
_cell.length_a   1.000
_cell.length_b   1.000
_cell.length_c   1.000
_cell.angle_alpha   90.00
_cell.angle_beta   90.00
_cell.angle_gamma   90.00
#
_symmetry.space_group_name_H-M   'P 1'
#
loop_
_entity.id
_entity.type
_entity.pdbx_description
1 polymer ?
#
loop_
_entity_poly.entity_id
_entity_poly.type
_entity_poly.pdbx_seq_one_letter_code
_entity_poly.pdbx_strand_id
1 'polypeptide(L)'
;MGASYTPRTLFLQLHLLFLLAECSLVSAFYSSSNQNQRATSLDPVHTHWHGGALHREFTAFSSSRSSNDAPQNEQDETTELLEKARLLREQASNLEKTKRQAERVMQQQQEAARQEERQKKDQWKERYSVVIPILKDMGEEVMERVDFAPRIKGGKSRILSTQAPLPLGIVLGQDSESSLITVDDILPEGNGATIGKIQQGDILRAVTACQTTMETPTWQLLAGGIGMPKTRRFMFSADGKALEEVLNAVGSNRMDAAGRDVVLVIERVDS
;
A
#
# COMPACT_ATOMS: atom_id res chain seq x y z
N MET A 1 -55.07 -20.59 -0.84
CA MET A 1 -53.96 -20.51 0.14
C MET A 1 -52.71 -20.06 -0.61
N GLY A 2 -52.45 -18.75 -0.65
CA GLY A 2 -51.30 -18.18 -1.34
C GLY A 2 -50.49 -17.35 -0.34
N ALA A 3 -49.26 -17.75 -0.07
CA ALA A 3 -48.36 -17.03 0.81
C ALA A 3 -47.76 -15.82 0.06
N SER A 4 -48.17 -14.63 0.48
CA SER A 4 -47.62 -13.36 0.01
C SER A 4 -46.26 -13.11 0.68
N TYR A 5 -45.17 -13.22 -0.08
CA TYR A 5 -43.83 -12.88 0.39
C TYR A 5 -43.64 -11.36 0.42
N THR A 6 -43.37 -10.83 1.60
CA THR A 6 -43.09 -9.40 1.79
C THR A 6 -41.66 -9.06 1.34
N PRO A 7 -41.42 -7.88 0.75
CA PRO A 7 -40.11 -7.51 0.18
C PRO A 7 -38.96 -7.39 1.20
N ARG A 8 -39.25 -7.36 2.51
CA ARG A 8 -38.23 -7.32 3.57
C ARG A 8 -37.45 -8.62 3.73
N THR A 9 -38.06 -9.76 3.41
CA THR A 9 -37.39 -11.07 3.53
C THR A 9 -36.36 -11.32 2.44
N LEU A 10 -36.55 -10.76 1.24
CA LEU A 10 -35.57 -10.87 0.15
C LEU A 10 -34.30 -10.06 0.42
N PHE A 11 -34.41 -8.92 1.11
CA PHE A 11 -33.26 -8.05 1.41
C PHE A 11 -32.31 -8.69 2.42
N LEU A 12 -32.86 -9.35 3.45
CA LEU A 12 -32.06 -10.08 4.45
C LEU A 12 -31.36 -11.31 3.85
N GLN A 13 -32.01 -11.99 2.91
CA GLN A 13 -31.43 -13.18 2.27
C GLN A 13 -30.29 -12.83 1.31
N LEU A 14 -30.36 -11.68 0.63
CA LEU A 14 -29.26 -11.18 -0.22
C LEU A 14 -28.07 -10.68 0.60
N HIS A 15 -28.29 -10.06 1.77
CA HIS A 15 -27.20 -9.64 2.66
C HIS A 15 -26.46 -10.83 3.28
N LEU A 16 -27.18 -11.90 3.62
CA LEU A 16 -26.56 -13.11 4.17
C LEU A 16 -25.67 -13.83 3.12
N LEU A 17 -26.07 -13.81 1.85
CA LEU A 17 -25.26 -14.38 0.76
C LEU A 17 -24.01 -13.55 0.45
N PHE A 18 -24.07 -12.22 0.61
CA PHE A 18 -22.90 -11.34 0.43
C PHE A 18 -21.85 -11.53 1.54
N LEU A 19 -22.30 -11.69 2.79
CA LEU A 19 -21.41 -11.96 3.94
C LEU A 19 -20.68 -13.30 3.85
N LEU A 20 -21.32 -14.33 3.29
CA LEU A 20 -20.69 -15.65 3.11
C LEU A 20 -19.66 -15.67 1.96
N ALA A 21 -19.81 -14.80 0.96
CA ALA A 21 -18.84 -14.67 -0.13
C ALA A 21 -17.53 -13.98 0.33
N GLU A 22 -17.61 -13.01 1.24
CA GLU A 22 -16.43 -12.31 1.77
C GLU A 22 -15.60 -13.17 2.73
N CYS A 23 -16.22 -14.07 3.50
CA CYS A 23 -15.49 -14.98 4.38
C CYS A 23 -14.59 -15.98 3.63
N SER A 24 -14.92 -16.34 2.38
CA SER A 24 -14.14 -17.31 1.61
C SER A 24 -12.83 -16.74 1.04
N LEU A 25 -12.78 -15.42 0.81
CA LEU A 25 -11.58 -14.74 0.27
C LEU A 25 -10.52 -14.48 1.35
N VAL A 26 -10.91 -14.32 2.61
CA VAL A 26 -9.96 -14.06 3.72
C VAL A 26 -9.18 -15.32 4.10
N SER A 27 -9.79 -16.51 4.00
CA SER A 27 -9.10 -17.78 4.24
C SER A 27 -8.06 -18.17 3.18
N ALA A 28 -8.13 -17.62 1.97
CA ALA A 28 -7.15 -17.89 0.92
C ALA A 28 -5.83 -17.10 1.09
N PHE A 29 -5.86 -15.96 1.79
CA PHE A 29 -4.66 -15.14 1.99
C PHE A 29 -3.83 -15.54 3.22
N TYR A 30 -4.44 -16.18 4.23
CA TYR A 30 -3.72 -16.54 5.46
C TYR A 30 -2.90 -17.83 5.36
N SER A 31 -3.07 -18.63 4.30
CA SER A 31 -2.30 -19.88 4.12
C SER A 31 -1.01 -19.72 3.31
N SER A 32 -0.71 -18.54 2.75
CA SER A 32 0.43 -18.34 1.85
C SER A 32 1.64 -17.63 2.48
N SER A 33 1.57 -17.21 3.75
CA SER A 33 2.60 -16.34 4.35
C SER A 33 3.55 -17.04 5.32
N ASN A 34 3.51 -18.37 5.44
CA ASN A 34 4.28 -19.08 6.49
C ASN A 34 5.15 -20.25 5.99
N GLN A 35 5.75 -20.11 4.81
CA GLN A 35 6.88 -20.94 4.37
C GLN A 35 7.85 -20.10 3.51
N ASN A 36 8.68 -19.28 4.13
CA ASN A 36 9.98 -18.90 3.54
C ASN A 36 10.93 -18.31 4.58
N GLN A 37 11.38 -19.17 5.48
CA GLN A 37 12.68 -19.02 6.14
C GLN A 37 13.36 -20.38 6.13
N ARG A 38 14.24 -20.62 5.13
CA ARG A 38 15.41 -21.49 5.27
C ARG A 38 16.30 -21.43 4.03
N ALA A 39 17.60 -21.39 4.33
CA ALA A 39 18.73 -21.81 3.50
C ALA A 39 19.13 -20.91 2.32
N THR A 40 20.01 -19.96 2.65
CA THR A 40 21.12 -19.54 1.79
C THR A 40 22.12 -20.69 1.59
N SER A 41 22.74 -20.69 0.41
CA SER A 41 23.87 -21.50 -0.07
C SER A 41 23.52 -22.83 -0.74
N LEU A 42 23.72 -22.87 -2.07
CA LEU A 42 24.39 -23.92 -2.83
C LEU A 42 24.49 -23.46 -4.31
N ASP A 43 25.73 -23.50 -4.80
CA ASP A 43 26.33 -23.50 -6.14
C ASP A 43 25.50 -23.19 -7.41
N PRO A 44 26.11 -22.51 -8.41
CA PRO A 44 25.52 -22.31 -9.72
C PRO A 44 25.56 -23.61 -10.53
N VAL A 45 24.43 -24.30 -10.63
CA VAL A 45 24.25 -25.40 -11.59
C VAL A 45 24.04 -24.81 -12.98
N HIS A 46 25.03 -25.06 -13.83
CA HIS A 46 24.98 -24.91 -15.29
C HIS A 46 23.78 -25.69 -15.87
N THR A 47 22.68 -25.00 -16.20
CA THR A 47 21.61 -25.62 -17.01
C THR A 47 21.92 -25.44 -18.48
N HIS A 48 22.52 -26.48 -19.05
CA HIS A 48 22.69 -26.71 -20.48
C HIS A 48 21.30 -26.80 -21.12
N TRP A 49 20.92 -25.78 -21.91
CA TRP A 49 19.73 -25.84 -22.75
C TRP A 49 20.03 -26.79 -23.92
N HIS A 50 19.61 -28.06 -23.81
CA HIS A 50 19.49 -28.93 -24.97
C HIS A 50 18.23 -28.52 -25.73
N GLY A 51 18.42 -27.66 -26.73
CA GLY A 51 17.47 -27.51 -27.82
C GLY A 51 17.35 -28.85 -28.53
N GLY A 52 16.31 -29.62 -28.17
CA GLY A 52 15.89 -30.81 -28.89
C GLY A 52 15.42 -30.41 -30.28
N ALA A 53 16.36 -30.32 -31.23
CA ALA A 53 16.06 -30.39 -32.63
C ALA A 53 15.48 -31.79 -32.88
N LEU A 54 14.14 -31.86 -33.02
CA LEU A 54 13.45 -33.03 -33.52
C LEU A 54 13.99 -33.30 -34.93
N HIS A 55 14.95 -34.21 -35.02
CA HIS A 55 15.36 -34.90 -36.22
C HIS A 55 14.12 -35.63 -36.75
N ARG A 56 13.47 -35.05 -37.75
CA ARG A 56 12.48 -35.76 -38.55
C ARG A 56 13.27 -36.65 -39.50
N GLU A 57 13.35 -37.94 -39.19
CA GLU A 57 13.84 -38.97 -40.09
C GLU A 57 13.04 -38.92 -41.39
N PHE A 58 13.73 -38.54 -42.46
CA PHE A 58 13.26 -38.72 -43.83
C PHE A 58 13.54 -40.18 -44.19
N THR A 59 12.60 -41.07 -43.87
CA THR A 59 12.61 -42.43 -44.43
C THR A 59 12.27 -42.32 -45.92
N ALA A 60 13.26 -42.55 -46.77
CA ALA A 60 13.10 -42.74 -48.19
C ALA A 60 12.24 -43.99 -48.42
N PHE A 61 10.93 -43.78 -48.66
CA PHE A 61 10.04 -44.84 -49.10
C PHE A 61 10.09 -44.91 -50.62
N SER A 62 10.81 -45.91 -51.13
CA SER A 62 10.78 -46.31 -52.54
C SER A 62 9.42 -46.93 -52.84
N SER A 63 8.57 -46.21 -53.58
CA SER A 63 7.40 -46.78 -54.24
C SER A 63 7.65 -46.86 -55.74
N SER A 64 7.59 -48.10 -56.20
CA SER A 64 7.69 -48.59 -57.56
C SER A 64 6.78 -47.88 -58.56
N ARG A 65 7.32 -47.69 -59.76
CA ARG A 65 6.60 -47.47 -61.02
C ARG A 65 5.44 -48.46 -61.17
N SER A 66 4.25 -47.94 -61.44
CA SER A 66 3.24 -48.62 -62.23
C SER A 66 2.72 -47.62 -63.26
N SER A 67 3.13 -47.83 -64.51
CA SER A 67 2.59 -47.20 -65.70
C SER A 67 1.17 -47.70 -65.96
N ASN A 68 0.18 -46.81 -66.03
CA ASN A 68 -0.74 -46.66 -67.16
C ASN A 68 -1.89 -45.70 -66.83
N ASP A 69 -2.27 -44.95 -67.87
CA ASP A 69 -3.55 -44.27 -68.13
C ASP A 69 -3.79 -42.82 -67.67
N ALA A 70 -4.01 -41.99 -68.70
CA ALA A 70 -4.73 -40.69 -68.79
C ALA A 70 -4.06 -39.38 -68.27
N PRO A 71 -3.51 -38.52 -69.17
CA PRO A 71 -2.76 -37.32 -68.77
C PRO A 71 -3.60 -36.02 -68.87
N GLN A 72 -4.72 -35.91 -68.14
CA GLN A 72 -5.52 -34.67 -68.14
C GLN A 72 -6.12 -34.23 -66.79
N ASN A 73 -5.95 -34.97 -65.68
CA ASN A 73 -6.60 -34.65 -64.40
C ASN A 73 -5.64 -34.17 -63.28
N GLU A 74 -4.33 -34.42 -63.37
CA GLU A 74 -3.34 -34.08 -62.31
C GLU A 74 -2.92 -32.60 -62.30
N GLN A 75 -3.06 -31.90 -63.43
CA GLN A 75 -2.74 -30.47 -63.51
C GLN A 75 -3.78 -29.61 -62.77
N ASP A 76 -5.03 -30.10 -62.63
CA ASP A 76 -6.09 -29.41 -61.89
C ASP A 76 -5.96 -29.61 -60.36
N GLU A 77 -5.53 -30.79 -59.91
CA GLU A 77 -5.28 -31.02 -58.48
C GLU A 77 -4.08 -30.21 -57.97
N THR A 78 -3.03 -30.05 -58.79
CA THR A 78 -1.84 -29.28 -58.40
C THR A 78 -2.10 -27.77 -58.32
N THR A 79 -2.94 -27.21 -59.19
CA THR A 79 -3.37 -25.82 -59.13
C THR A 79 -4.29 -25.57 -57.94
N GLU A 80 -5.22 -26.49 -57.65
CA GLU A 80 -6.10 -26.42 -56.48
C GLU A 80 -5.31 -26.46 -55.15
N LEU A 81 -4.28 -27.31 -55.07
CA LEU A 81 -3.38 -27.38 -53.92
C LEU A 81 -2.55 -26.10 -53.73
N LEU A 82 -2.11 -25.47 -54.83
CA LEU A 82 -1.39 -24.19 -54.81
C LEU A 82 -2.29 -23.05 -54.32
N GLU A 83 -3.54 -22.99 -54.78
CA GLU A 83 -4.52 -22.00 -54.34
C GLU A 83 -4.88 -22.19 -52.86
N LYS A 84 -5.08 -23.43 -52.42
CA LYS A 84 -5.28 -23.78 -51.01
C LYS A 84 -4.09 -23.41 -50.14
N ALA A 85 -2.87 -23.63 -50.61
CA ALA A 85 -1.65 -23.20 -49.91
C ALA A 85 -1.56 -21.66 -49.81
N ARG A 86 -2.01 -20.93 -50.83
CA ARG A 86 -2.08 -19.46 -50.79
C ARG A 86 -3.08 -18.98 -49.74
N LEU A 87 -4.28 -19.55 -49.72
CA LEU A 87 -5.33 -19.22 -48.74
C LEU A 87 -4.87 -19.51 -47.31
N LEU A 88 -4.22 -20.65 -47.05
CA LEU A 88 -3.70 -20.98 -45.73
C LEU A 88 -2.62 -20.00 -45.26
N ARG A 89 -1.74 -19.54 -46.16
CA ARG A 89 -0.72 -18.52 -45.83
C ARG A 89 -1.36 -17.18 -45.47
N GLU A 90 -2.42 -16.79 -46.19
CA GLU A 90 -3.16 -15.56 -45.89
C GLU A 90 -3.89 -15.64 -44.55
N GLN A 91 -4.57 -16.77 -44.28
CA GLN A 91 -5.20 -17.03 -42.99
C GLN A 91 -4.18 -17.02 -41.84
N ALA A 92 -3.02 -17.65 -42.01
CA ALA A 92 -1.95 -17.65 -41.01
C ALA A 92 -1.43 -16.23 -40.75
N SER A 93 -1.23 -15.42 -41.80
CA SER A 93 -0.80 -14.02 -41.66
C SER A 93 -1.83 -13.18 -40.91
N ASN A 94 -3.12 -13.36 -41.20
CA ASN A 94 -4.20 -12.64 -40.52
C ASN A 94 -4.28 -13.06 -39.04
N LEU A 95 -4.20 -14.36 -38.73
CA LEU A 95 -4.17 -14.85 -37.37
C LEU A 95 -2.97 -14.32 -36.59
N GLU A 96 -1.79 -14.25 -37.21
CA GLU A 96 -0.59 -13.71 -36.57
C GLU A 96 -0.75 -12.21 -36.25
N LYS A 97 -1.32 -11.43 -37.18
CA LYS A 97 -1.64 -10.02 -36.95
C LYS A 97 -2.63 -9.85 -35.80
N THR A 98 -3.71 -10.63 -35.77
CA THR A 98 -4.70 -10.60 -34.69
C THR A 98 -4.09 -10.99 -33.35
N LYS A 99 -3.23 -12.02 -33.31
CA LYS A 99 -2.52 -12.44 -32.10
C LYS A 99 -1.61 -11.32 -31.57
N ARG A 100 -0.78 -10.72 -32.43
CA ARG A 100 0.09 -9.60 -32.05
C ARG A 100 -0.70 -8.39 -31.57
N GLN A 101 -1.85 -8.09 -32.18
CA GLN A 101 -2.71 -6.99 -31.75
C GLN A 101 -3.34 -7.28 -30.37
N ALA A 102 -3.83 -8.50 -30.15
CA ALA A 102 -4.38 -8.91 -28.85
C ALA A 102 -3.32 -8.85 -27.74
N GLU A 103 -2.09 -9.31 -28.01
CA GLU A 103 -0.97 -9.22 -27.09
C GLU A 103 -0.64 -7.77 -26.72
N ARG A 104 -0.63 -6.85 -27.70
CA ARG A 104 -0.41 -5.41 -27.45
C ARG A 104 -1.51 -4.79 -26.61
N VAL A 105 -2.77 -5.09 -26.91
CA VAL A 105 -3.91 -4.57 -26.14
C VAL A 105 -3.85 -5.09 -24.69
N MET A 106 -3.54 -6.38 -24.51
CA MET A 106 -3.41 -6.97 -23.18
C MET A 106 -2.24 -6.36 -22.39
N GLN A 107 -1.09 -6.13 -23.03
CA GLN A 107 0.06 -5.44 -22.39
C GLN A 107 -0.30 -4.02 -21.99
N GLN A 108 -0.95 -3.26 -22.87
CA GLN A 108 -1.39 -1.89 -22.57
C GLN A 108 -2.39 -1.85 -21.40
N GLN A 109 -3.35 -2.78 -21.36
CA GLN A 109 -4.29 -2.91 -20.25
C GLN A 109 -3.59 -3.26 -18.94
N GLN A 110 -2.61 -4.16 -18.97
CA GLN A 110 -1.85 -4.55 -17.78
C GLN A 110 -0.99 -3.39 -17.26
N GLU A 111 -0.36 -2.63 -18.15
CA GLU A 111 0.41 -1.44 -17.77
C GLU A 111 -0.48 -0.33 -17.19
N ALA A 112 -1.64 -0.07 -17.82
CA ALA A 112 -2.61 0.89 -17.31
C ALA A 112 -3.11 0.51 -15.92
N ALA A 113 -3.50 -0.75 -15.70
CA ALA A 113 -3.93 -1.24 -14.39
C ALA A 113 -2.82 -1.10 -13.32
N ARG A 114 -1.56 -1.42 -13.68
CA ARG A 114 -0.41 -1.22 -12.77
C ARG A 114 -0.17 0.25 -12.44
N GLN A 115 -0.36 1.15 -13.40
CA GLN A 115 -0.23 2.59 -13.16
C GLN A 115 -1.34 3.11 -12.24
N GLU A 116 -2.59 2.69 -12.47
CA GLU A 116 -3.72 3.06 -11.60
C GLU A 116 -3.52 2.56 -10.16
N GLU A 117 -3.03 1.34 -9.96
CA GLU A 117 -2.73 0.83 -8.62
C GLU A 117 -1.62 1.61 -7.93
N ARG A 118 -0.57 2.01 -8.68
CA ARG A 118 0.50 2.85 -8.14
C ARG A 118 -0.03 4.21 -7.73
N GLN A 119 -0.81 4.86 -8.59
CA GLN A 119 -1.42 6.16 -8.29
C GLN A 119 -2.30 6.08 -7.05
N LYS A 120 -3.13 5.03 -6.91
CA LYS A 120 -3.95 4.81 -5.71
C LYS A 120 -3.10 4.64 -4.45
N LYS A 121 -2.00 3.87 -4.53
CA LYS A 121 -1.07 3.69 -3.40
C LYS A 121 -0.34 4.97 -3.03
N ASP A 122 0.07 5.75 -4.02
CA ASP A 122 0.79 7.01 -3.81
C ASP A 122 -0.14 8.06 -3.20
N GLN A 123 -1.37 8.20 -3.72
CA GLN A 123 -2.41 9.03 -3.12
C GLN A 123 -2.74 8.61 -1.68
N TRP A 124 -2.82 7.30 -1.44
CA TRP A 124 -3.03 6.77 -0.09
C TRP A 124 -1.90 7.17 0.86
N LYS A 125 -0.64 6.98 0.44
CA LYS A 125 0.53 7.38 1.22
C LYS A 125 0.55 8.87 1.49
N GLU A 126 0.32 9.68 0.47
CA GLU A 126 0.34 11.14 0.61
C GLU A 126 -0.72 11.62 1.62
N ARG A 127 -1.91 11.01 1.60
CA ARG A 127 -3.02 11.37 2.50
C ARG A 127 -2.79 11.01 3.96
N TYR A 128 -2.06 9.93 4.23
CA TYR A 128 -1.83 9.41 5.57
C TYR A 128 -0.37 9.49 6.03
N SER A 129 0.42 10.36 5.39
CA SER A 129 1.79 10.61 5.80
C SER A 129 2.05 12.10 5.96
N VAL A 130 2.90 12.44 6.91
CA VAL A 130 3.26 13.83 7.16
C VAL A 130 4.72 13.97 7.54
N VAL A 131 5.31 15.11 7.18
CA VAL A 131 6.70 15.43 7.52
C VAL A 131 6.73 16.10 8.90
N ILE A 132 7.47 15.52 9.83
CA ILE A 132 7.56 15.97 11.22
C ILE A 132 9.00 15.96 11.72
N PRO A 133 9.34 16.78 12.74
CA PRO A 133 10.66 16.73 13.36
C PRO A 133 10.80 15.47 14.22
N ILE A 134 11.81 14.66 13.93
CA ILE A 134 12.17 13.48 14.72
C ILE A 134 13.57 13.67 15.28
N LEU A 135 13.70 13.48 16.59
CA LEU A 135 14.99 13.45 17.24
C LEU A 135 15.67 12.11 16.97
N LYS A 136 16.85 12.15 16.35
CA LYS A 136 17.70 10.97 16.15
C LYS A 136 18.55 10.70 17.38
N ASP A 137 19.12 9.49 17.44
CA ASP A 137 19.97 9.04 18.56
C ASP A 137 21.18 9.96 18.81
N MET A 138 21.66 10.62 17.75
CA MET A 138 22.76 11.59 17.80
C MET A 138 22.34 12.97 18.34
N GLY A 139 21.06 13.16 18.68
CA GLY A 139 20.52 14.42 19.20
C GLY A 139 20.19 15.47 18.13
N GLU A 140 20.29 15.12 16.85
CA GLU A 140 19.87 15.97 15.74
C GLU A 140 18.38 15.80 15.45
N GLU A 141 17.67 16.91 15.23
CA GLU A 141 16.29 16.92 14.76
C GLU A 141 16.26 16.92 13.24
N VAL A 142 15.68 15.87 12.64
CA VAL A 142 15.56 15.71 11.19
C VAL A 142 14.08 15.69 10.81
N MET A 143 13.73 16.42 9.74
CA MET A 143 12.38 16.41 9.18
C MET A 143 12.17 15.13 8.38
N GLU A 144 11.35 14.21 8.89
CA GLU A 144 11.08 12.92 8.26
C GLU A 144 9.60 12.73 7.98
N ARG A 145 9.30 12.10 6.84
CA ARG A 145 7.95 11.67 6.49
C ARG A 145 7.60 10.41 7.28
N VAL A 146 6.52 10.48 8.05
CA VAL A 146 6.00 9.36 8.84
C VAL A 146 4.63 8.98 8.34
N ASP A 147 4.43 7.69 8.16
CA ASP A 147 3.15 7.10 7.76
C ASP A 147 2.31 6.77 9.00
N PHE A 148 1.03 7.08 8.97
CA PHE A 148 0.07 6.78 10.02
C PHE A 148 -1.04 5.88 9.48
N ALA A 149 -1.37 4.81 10.20
CA ALA A 149 -2.56 4.03 9.85
C ALA A 149 -3.83 4.85 10.15
N PRO A 150 -4.81 4.95 9.24
CA PRO A 150 -6.06 5.66 9.50
C PRO A 150 -6.83 5.01 10.64
N ARG A 151 -7.35 5.83 11.56
CA ARG A 151 -8.25 5.36 12.63
C ARG A 151 -9.70 5.50 12.20
N ILE A 152 -10.02 6.49 11.37
CA ILE A 152 -11.34 6.66 10.79
C ILE A 152 -11.47 5.74 9.57
N LYS A 153 -12.44 4.84 9.60
CA LYS A 153 -12.71 3.91 8.50
C LYS A 153 -13.35 4.63 7.30
N GLY A 154 -13.18 4.06 6.12
CA GLY A 154 -13.88 4.49 4.90
C GLY A 154 -13.12 5.50 4.04
N GLY A 155 -11.86 5.80 4.36
CA GLY A 155 -11.04 6.66 3.49
C GLY A 155 -11.59 8.07 3.36
N LYS A 156 -12.18 8.59 4.44
CA LYS A 156 -12.76 9.94 4.55
C LYS A 156 -12.01 10.80 5.56
N SER A 157 -10.75 10.48 5.83
CA SER A 157 -9.90 11.25 6.72
C SER A 157 -8.53 11.49 6.12
N ARG A 158 -7.77 12.43 6.68
CA ARG A 158 -6.40 12.71 6.30
C ARG A 158 -5.56 13.09 7.50
N ILE A 159 -4.26 12.88 7.39
CA ILE A 159 -3.28 13.27 8.40
C ILE A 159 -2.76 14.66 8.10
N LEU A 160 -2.77 15.51 9.11
CA LEU A 160 -2.27 16.88 9.04
C LEU A 160 -1.24 17.09 10.15
N SER A 161 -0.21 17.87 9.87
CA SER A 161 0.70 18.39 10.89
C SER A 161 0.45 19.88 11.03
N THR A 162 0.33 20.33 12.26
CA THR A 162 0.14 21.73 12.59
C THR A 162 1.09 22.18 13.67
N GLN A 163 1.46 23.45 13.64
CA GLN A 163 2.36 24.07 14.60
C GLN A 163 1.66 25.24 15.26
N ALA A 164 1.70 25.29 16.58
CA ALA A 164 1.12 26.39 17.35
C ALA A 164 1.87 26.64 18.66
N PRO A 165 2.06 27.91 19.05
CA PRO A 165 2.65 28.24 20.34
C PRO A 165 1.71 27.90 21.50
N LEU A 166 2.29 27.62 22.68
CA LEU A 166 1.51 27.52 23.92
C LEU A 166 1.00 28.91 24.37
N PRO A 167 -0.16 29.00 25.06
CA PRO A 167 -1.12 27.93 25.32
C PRO A 167 -1.99 27.60 24.10
N LEU A 168 -2.28 26.32 23.87
CA LEU A 168 -3.07 25.88 22.72
C LEU A 168 -4.57 26.22 22.84
N GLY A 169 -5.12 26.23 24.05
CA GLY A 169 -6.56 26.44 24.26
C GLY A 169 -7.42 25.29 23.73
N ILE A 170 -6.93 24.05 23.78
CA ILE A 170 -7.68 22.84 23.39
C ILE A 170 -8.07 22.04 24.64
N VAL A 171 -9.24 21.40 24.59
CA VAL A 171 -9.68 20.40 25.56
C VAL A 171 -9.57 19.04 24.87
N LEU A 172 -8.75 18.16 25.43
CA LEU A 172 -8.60 16.80 24.94
C LEU A 172 -9.49 15.86 25.74
N GLY A 173 -10.20 14.99 25.03
CA GLY A 173 -10.92 13.86 25.58
C GLY A 173 -10.32 12.54 25.14
N GLN A 174 -10.83 11.46 25.72
CA GLN A 174 -10.55 10.11 25.27
C GLN A 174 -11.87 9.40 25.00
N ASP A 175 -12.03 8.92 23.76
CA ASP A 175 -13.20 8.14 23.39
C ASP A 175 -13.20 6.80 24.14
N SER A 176 -14.31 6.50 24.82
CA SER A 176 -14.46 5.31 25.65
C SER A 176 -14.42 4.00 24.85
N GLU A 177 -14.85 4.02 23.58
CA GLU A 177 -14.92 2.80 22.75
C GLU A 177 -13.61 2.53 22.01
N SER A 178 -13.04 3.56 21.39
CA SER A 178 -11.85 3.43 20.54
C SER A 178 -10.53 3.75 21.25
N SER A 179 -10.59 4.30 22.47
CA SER A 179 -9.43 4.83 23.23
C SER A 179 -8.64 5.90 22.47
N LEU A 180 -9.24 6.52 21.45
CA LEU A 180 -8.65 7.60 20.68
C LEU A 180 -8.69 8.91 21.46
N ILE A 181 -7.64 9.72 21.32
CA ILE A 181 -7.59 11.05 21.92
C ILE A 181 -8.20 12.04 20.93
N THR A 182 -9.28 12.70 21.34
CA THR A 182 -10.06 13.63 20.51
C THR A 182 -9.95 15.05 21.04
N VAL A 183 -10.11 16.03 20.15
CA VAL A 183 -10.32 17.43 20.54
C VAL A 183 -11.80 17.61 20.83
N ASP A 184 -12.16 17.57 22.11
CA ASP A 184 -13.55 17.63 22.55
C ASP A 184 -14.10 19.04 22.54
N ASP A 185 -13.25 20.03 22.80
CA ASP A 185 -13.60 21.45 22.72
C ASP A 185 -12.35 22.29 22.41
N ILE A 186 -12.56 23.49 21.89
CA ILE A 186 -11.49 24.41 21.55
C ILE A 186 -11.89 25.86 21.82
N LEU A 187 -11.01 26.58 22.52
CA LEU A 187 -11.16 27.99 22.76
C LEU A 187 -10.93 28.76 21.44
N PRO A 188 -11.91 29.53 20.91
CA PRO A 188 -11.81 30.17 19.61
C PRO A 188 -10.61 31.13 19.47
N GLU A 189 -10.23 31.78 20.56
CA GLU A 189 -9.09 32.69 20.65
C GLU A 189 -7.77 31.99 21.01
N GLY A 190 -7.79 30.69 21.29
CA GLY A 190 -6.59 29.91 21.60
C GLY A 190 -5.66 29.76 20.38
N ASN A 191 -4.36 29.64 20.62
CA ASN A 191 -3.37 29.47 19.54
C ASN A 191 -3.62 28.20 18.71
N GLY A 192 -4.20 27.16 19.32
CA GLY A 192 -4.60 25.94 18.63
C GLY A 192 -5.65 26.18 17.53
N ALA A 193 -6.65 27.01 17.80
CA ALA A 193 -7.69 27.36 16.83
C ALA A 193 -7.17 28.36 15.79
N THR A 194 -6.55 29.44 16.27
CA THR A 194 -6.21 30.61 15.44
C THR A 194 -5.01 30.37 14.54
N ILE A 195 -3.94 29.77 15.08
CA ILE A 195 -2.68 29.51 14.38
C ILE A 195 -2.67 28.05 13.90
N GLY A 196 -2.92 27.12 14.82
CA GLY A 196 -2.87 25.69 14.55
C GLY A 196 -4.02 25.17 13.66
N LYS A 197 -5.08 25.96 13.47
CA LYS A 197 -6.30 25.57 12.72
C LYS A 197 -6.87 24.22 13.19
N ILE A 198 -6.68 23.88 14.46
CA ILE A 198 -7.25 22.69 15.10
C ILE A 198 -8.76 22.90 15.19
N GLN A 199 -9.51 21.81 15.07
CA GLN A 199 -10.96 21.81 15.09
C GLN A 199 -11.46 20.79 16.11
N GLN A 200 -12.65 21.05 16.64
CA GLN A 200 -13.37 20.08 17.45
C GLN A 200 -13.63 18.81 16.61
N GLY A 201 -13.43 17.64 17.22
CA GLY A 201 -13.55 16.34 16.56
C GLY A 201 -12.27 15.86 15.86
N ASP A 202 -11.20 16.66 15.81
CA ASP A 202 -9.90 16.17 15.38
C ASP A 202 -9.40 15.06 16.31
N ILE A 203 -8.72 14.05 15.74
CA ILE A 203 -8.07 12.99 16.53
C ILE A 203 -6.59 13.33 16.64
N LEU A 204 -6.06 13.43 17.85
CA LEU A 204 -4.64 13.65 18.10
C LEU A 204 -3.87 12.33 17.93
N ARG A 205 -2.94 12.29 16.98
CA ARG A 205 -2.13 11.11 16.63
C ARG A 205 -0.73 11.17 17.21
N ALA A 206 -0.13 12.35 17.22
CA ALA A 206 1.17 12.58 17.84
C ALA A 206 1.34 14.04 18.25
N VAL A 207 2.24 14.30 19.18
CA VAL A 207 2.58 15.65 19.64
C VAL A 207 4.07 15.72 19.99
N THR A 208 4.72 16.86 19.77
CA THR A 208 6.05 17.03 20.32
C THR A 208 6.00 17.02 21.84
N ALA A 209 7.03 16.46 22.47
CA ALA A 209 7.17 16.42 23.92
C ALA A 209 8.61 16.69 24.30
N CYS A 210 8.81 17.15 25.52
CA CYS A 210 10.13 17.40 26.09
C CYS A 210 10.37 16.46 27.27
N GLN A 211 11.57 15.88 27.31
CA GLN A 211 12.04 15.08 28.44
C GLN A 211 13.41 15.58 28.89
N THR A 212 13.58 15.77 30.19
CA THR A 212 14.89 16.05 30.77
C THR A 212 15.66 14.75 30.95
N THR A 213 16.80 14.63 30.28
CA THR A 213 17.72 13.50 30.39
C THR A 213 19.05 13.98 30.97
N MET A 214 19.66 13.20 31.84
CA MET A 214 21.02 13.48 32.31
C MET A 214 22.01 13.06 31.22
N GLU A 215 22.76 14.02 30.68
CA GLU A 215 23.86 13.75 29.75
C GLU A 215 25.19 13.87 30.50
N THR A 216 26.01 12.83 30.44
CA THR A 216 27.37 12.87 30.98
C THR A 216 28.37 12.78 29.82
N PRO A 217 28.93 13.91 29.34
CA PRO A 217 29.94 13.87 28.29
C PRO A 217 31.14 13.01 28.72
N THR A 218 31.74 12.29 27.76
CA THR A 218 32.76 11.27 28.02
C THR A 218 33.95 11.79 28.83
N TRP A 219 34.35 13.06 28.64
CA TRP A 219 35.43 13.67 29.42
C TRP A 219 35.05 13.88 30.90
N GLN A 220 33.77 14.14 31.21
CA GLN A 220 33.31 14.26 32.60
C GLN A 220 33.31 12.93 33.32
N LEU A 221 33.03 11.82 32.62
CA LEU A 221 33.16 10.48 33.20
C LEU A 221 34.59 10.20 33.68
N LEU A 222 35.60 10.66 32.92
CA LEU A 222 37.02 10.49 33.29
C LEU A 222 37.46 11.41 34.44
N ALA A 223 36.84 12.59 34.56
CA ALA A 223 37.17 13.58 35.59
C ALA A 223 36.29 13.48 36.86
N GLY A 224 35.41 12.48 36.96
CA GLY A 224 34.48 12.32 38.10
C GLY A 224 33.36 13.37 38.15
N GLY A 225 33.01 13.97 37.01
CA GLY A 225 31.94 14.96 36.90
C GLY A 225 30.54 14.35 37.02
N ILE A 226 29.63 15.08 37.65
CA ILE A 226 28.19 14.77 37.67
C ILE A 226 27.59 15.23 36.33
N GLY A 227 26.76 14.39 35.70
CA GLY A 227 26.12 14.73 34.43
C GLY A 227 25.28 16.01 34.51
N MET A 228 25.03 16.63 33.37
CA MET A 228 24.20 17.85 33.27
C MET A 228 22.80 17.49 32.76
N PRO A 229 21.72 18.03 33.37
CA PRO A 229 20.38 17.85 32.85
C PRO A 229 20.24 18.59 31.52
N LYS A 230 19.77 17.89 30.49
CA LYS A 230 19.46 18.47 29.19
C LYS A 230 18.05 18.10 28.77
N THR A 231 17.28 19.11 28.38
CA THR A 231 15.95 18.88 27.82
C THR A 231 16.09 18.49 26.36
N ARG A 232 15.58 17.30 26.02
CA ARG A 232 15.47 16.82 24.64
C ARG A 232 14.01 16.89 24.21
N ARG A 233 13.79 17.33 22.98
CA ARG A 233 12.46 17.38 22.35
C ARG A 233 12.33 16.23 21.37
N PHE A 234 11.22 15.51 21.39
CA PHE A 234 10.97 14.36 20.52
C PHE A 234 9.49 14.30 20.12
N MET A 235 9.13 13.41 19.20
CA MET A 235 7.73 13.18 18.83
C MET A 235 7.14 12.07 19.71
N PHE A 236 6.10 12.39 20.47
CA PHE A 236 5.34 11.46 21.29
C PHE A 236 4.11 10.98 20.53
N SER A 237 3.96 9.66 20.37
CA SER A 237 2.77 9.05 19.77
C SER A 237 1.61 9.03 20.78
N ALA A 238 0.46 9.57 20.42
CA ALA A 238 -0.75 9.55 21.24
C ALA A 238 -1.55 8.25 21.05
N ASP A 239 -1.28 7.50 19.99
CA ASP A 239 -1.99 6.26 19.67
C ASP A 239 -1.86 5.20 20.78
N GLY A 240 -3.01 4.78 21.32
CA GLY A 240 -3.09 3.74 22.35
C GLY A 240 -2.55 4.17 23.71
N LYS A 241 -2.38 5.47 23.93
CA LYS A 241 -1.93 6.05 25.21
C LYS A 241 -3.12 6.51 26.06
N ALA A 242 -2.92 6.53 27.37
CA ALA A 242 -3.89 7.11 28.29
C ALA A 242 -3.92 8.63 28.14
N LEU A 243 -5.10 9.24 28.37
CA LEU A 243 -5.28 10.68 28.27
C LEU A 243 -4.26 11.45 29.12
N GLU A 244 -3.97 10.99 30.34
CA GLU A 244 -3.02 11.63 31.25
C GLU A 244 -1.60 11.66 30.68
N GLU A 245 -1.16 10.58 30.01
CA GLU A 245 0.15 10.54 29.35
C GLU A 245 0.25 11.57 28.23
N VAL A 246 -0.82 11.70 27.44
CA VAL A 246 -0.88 12.66 26.33
C VAL A 246 -0.94 14.09 26.84
N LEU A 247 -1.71 14.38 27.88
CA LEU A 247 -1.74 15.69 28.52
C LEU A 247 -0.38 16.07 29.11
N ASN A 248 0.32 15.12 29.73
CA ASN A 248 1.68 15.32 30.23
C ASN A 248 2.65 15.60 29.06
N ALA A 249 2.55 14.87 27.95
CA ALA A 249 3.36 15.11 26.76
C ALA A 249 3.11 16.51 26.17
N VAL A 250 1.86 16.95 26.03
CA VAL A 250 1.52 18.31 25.58
C VAL A 250 2.08 19.36 26.55
N GLY A 251 1.84 19.19 27.86
CA GLY A 251 2.28 20.11 28.90
C GLY A 251 3.81 20.22 29.00
N SER A 252 4.53 19.15 28.68
CA SER A 252 6.00 19.09 28.75
C SER A 252 6.69 20.10 27.82
N ASN A 253 6.05 20.54 26.73
CA ASN A 253 6.61 21.53 25.81
C ASN A 253 6.88 22.89 26.48
N ARG A 254 6.30 23.17 27.65
CA ARG A 254 6.66 24.33 28.48
C ARG A 254 8.12 24.32 28.94
N MET A 255 8.77 23.16 28.92
CA MET A 255 10.17 22.98 29.28
C MET A 255 11.15 23.21 28.12
N ASP A 256 10.66 23.47 26.90
CA ASP A 256 11.53 23.75 25.76
C ASP A 256 12.23 25.11 25.94
N ALA A 257 13.52 25.09 26.24
CA ALA A 257 14.31 26.29 26.49
C ALA A 257 14.36 27.23 25.27
N ALA A 258 14.17 26.69 24.07
CA ALA A 258 14.13 27.49 22.84
C ALA A 258 12.75 28.11 22.56
N GLY A 259 11.73 27.79 23.35
CA GLY A 259 10.38 28.35 23.20
C GLY A 259 9.72 28.04 21.85
N ARG A 260 10.08 26.92 21.21
CA ARG A 260 9.56 26.55 19.89
C ARG A 260 8.10 26.11 19.97
N ASP A 261 7.34 26.38 18.91
CA ASP A 261 5.94 25.98 18.77
C ASP A 261 5.74 24.48 18.96
N VAL A 262 4.59 24.07 19.49
CA VAL A 262 4.22 22.65 19.61
C VAL A 262 3.80 22.13 18.24
N VAL A 263 4.33 20.98 17.84
CA VAL A 263 3.90 20.30 16.62
C VAL A 263 2.87 19.24 17.02
N LEU A 264 1.70 19.27 16.38
CA LEU A 264 0.60 18.31 16.59
C LEU A 264 0.33 17.60 15.26
N VAL A 265 0.26 16.28 15.31
CA VAL A 265 -0.21 15.46 14.19
C VAL A 265 -1.63 15.06 14.48
N ILE A 266 -2.56 15.44 13.60
CA ILE A 266 -3.99 15.19 13.75
C ILE A 266 -4.52 14.37 12.58
N GLU A 267 -5.50 13.52 12.84
CA GLU A 267 -6.35 12.92 11.81
C GLU A 267 -7.68 13.65 11.79
N ARG A 268 -8.03 14.21 10.64
CA ARG A 268 -9.25 14.99 10.43
C ARG A 268 -10.16 14.32 9.41
N VAL A 269 -11.46 14.31 9.69
CA VAL A 269 -12.50 13.90 8.72
C VAL A 269 -12.57 14.95 7.60
N ASP A 270 -12.53 14.49 6.35
CA ASP A 270 -12.78 15.35 5.21
C ASP A 270 -14.27 15.73 5.18
N SER A 271 -14.51 17.03 5.24
CA SER A 271 -15.85 17.64 5.16
C SER A 271 -16.32 17.78 3.72
#